data_AF-A0A843EF37-F1
#
_entry.id   AF-A0A843EF37-F1
#
_cell.length_a   1.000
_cell.length_b   1.000
_cell.length_c   1.000
_cell.angle_alpha   90.00
_cell.angle_beta   90.00
_cell.angle_gamma   90.00
#
_symmetry.space_group_name_H-M   'P 1'
#
loop_
_entity.id
_entity.type
_entity.pdbx_description
1 polymer ?
#
loop_
_entity_poly.entity_id
_entity_poly.type
_entity_poly.pdbx_seq_one_letter_code
_entity_poly.pdbx_strand_id
1 'polypeptide(L)'
;MDERVENPELKEIMKTRPEEMTEDQLEDFVDAFMEATFIIPAELNSDIEALEGKTDEEIALDEEIDLEIMRLEDEEGNVLFPIYTDDDELEKLAEEEDFDIYGLVISAEDLAMLLSDVEDDEFDGVVINPFHENAVELPLEAICELYDFEECDDPDCDDPTHNH
;
A
#
# COMPACT_ATOMS: atom_id res chain seq x y z
N MET A 1 -1.68 16.81 -12.31
CA MET A 1 -1.70 17.94 -11.36
C MET A 1 -0.87 17.42 -10.20
N ASP A 2 0.25 18.07 -9.84
CA ASP A 2 1.12 17.65 -8.72
C ASP A 2 0.37 17.76 -7.39
N GLU A 3 -0.47 16.77 -7.07
CA GLU A 3 -0.87 16.51 -5.69
C GLU A 3 0.21 15.62 -5.10
N ARG A 4 1.19 16.28 -4.45
CA ARG A 4 2.19 15.58 -3.66
C ARG A 4 1.48 14.82 -2.56
N VAL A 5 1.67 13.50 -2.55
CA VAL A 5 1.25 12.66 -1.43
C VAL A 5 2.15 13.01 -0.24
N GLU A 6 1.52 13.48 0.83
CA GLU A 6 2.18 13.74 2.10
C GLU A 6 1.17 13.26 3.15
N ASN A 7 1.46 12.18 3.89
CA ASN A 7 0.57 11.64 4.94
C ASN A 7 1.03 12.11 6.32
N PRO A 8 0.78 13.38 6.71
CA PRO A 8 1.35 13.96 7.92
C PRO A 8 0.84 13.28 9.20
N GLU A 9 -0.43 12.88 9.24
CA GLU A 9 -1.05 12.22 10.40
C GLU A 9 -0.44 10.85 10.63
N LEU A 10 -0.41 10.00 9.60
CA LEU A 10 0.22 8.69 9.66
C LEU A 10 1.71 8.80 10.06
N LYS A 11 2.47 9.74 9.48
CA LYS A 11 3.88 9.97 9.85
C LYS A 11 4.09 10.42 11.28
N GLU A 12 3.15 11.19 11.84
CA GLU A 12 3.23 11.60 13.24
C GLU A 12 3.00 10.41 14.17
N ILE A 13 2.04 9.55 13.82
CA ILE A 13 1.71 8.36 14.58
C ILE A 13 2.83 7.31 14.48
N MET A 14 3.40 7.08 13.28
CA MET A 14 4.55 6.19 13.03
C MET A 14 5.84 6.56 13.77
N LYS A 15 5.96 7.78 14.33
CA LYS A 15 7.08 8.13 15.23
C LYS A 15 7.02 7.39 16.55
N THR A 16 5.84 6.95 16.95
CA THR A 16 5.62 6.11 18.13
C THR A 16 5.58 4.68 17.65
N ARG A 17 6.26 3.77 18.35
CA ARG A 17 6.21 2.36 17.99
C ARG A 17 4.84 1.77 18.34
N PRO A 18 4.31 0.83 17.54
CA PRO A 18 3.04 0.17 17.85
C PRO A 18 3.05 -0.52 19.22
N GLU A 19 4.21 -1.03 19.67
CA GLU A 19 4.41 -1.61 21.00
C GLU A 19 4.28 -0.60 22.17
N GLU A 20 4.42 0.70 21.90
CA GLU A 20 4.31 1.78 22.90
C GLU A 20 2.99 2.58 22.78
N MET A 21 2.16 2.29 21.78
CA MET A 21 0.89 2.96 21.55
C MET A 21 -0.18 2.53 22.58
N THR A 22 -1.03 3.48 22.94
CA THR A 22 -2.27 3.17 23.66
C THR A 22 -3.36 2.71 22.69
N GLU A 23 -4.41 2.05 23.21
CA GLU A 23 -5.58 1.63 22.41
C GLU A 23 -6.14 2.77 21.57
N ASP A 24 -6.32 3.97 22.13
CA ASP A 24 -6.76 5.16 21.38
C ASP A 24 -5.79 5.59 20.26
N GLN A 25 -4.48 5.38 20.40
CA GLN A 25 -3.51 5.74 19.36
C GLN A 25 -3.41 4.70 18.26
N LEU A 26 -3.69 3.44 18.59
CA LEU A 26 -3.83 2.36 17.62
C LEU A 26 -5.08 2.56 16.77
N GLU A 27 -6.19 2.99 17.36
CA GLU A 27 -7.41 3.34 16.61
C GLU A 27 -7.16 4.52 15.66
N ASP A 28 -6.48 5.58 16.14
CA ASP A 28 -6.09 6.74 15.33
C ASP A 28 -5.10 6.35 14.21
N PHE A 29 -4.18 5.40 14.47
CA PHE A 29 -3.28 4.85 13.45
C PHE A 29 -4.05 4.16 12.33
N VAL A 30 -5.01 3.33 12.68
CA VAL A 30 -5.83 2.58 11.73
C VAL A 30 -6.68 3.54 10.90
N ASP A 31 -7.34 4.52 11.53
CA ASP A 31 -8.15 5.53 10.84
C ASP A 31 -7.29 6.34 9.86
N ALA A 32 -6.13 6.83 10.31
CA ALA A 32 -5.18 7.56 9.48
C ALA A 32 -4.58 6.68 8.37
N PHE A 33 -4.35 5.39 8.62
CA PHE A 33 -3.89 4.45 7.59
C PHE A 33 -4.98 4.24 6.53
N MET A 34 -6.25 4.13 6.93
CA MET A 34 -7.34 3.90 6.01
C MET A 34 -7.66 5.12 5.13
N GLU A 35 -7.49 6.33 5.66
CA GLU A 35 -7.65 7.58 4.89
C GLU A 35 -6.36 7.99 4.14
N ALA A 36 -5.24 7.30 4.38
CA ALA A 36 -3.98 7.60 3.74
C ALA A 36 -3.96 7.19 2.27
N THR A 37 -3.13 7.91 1.51
CA THR A 37 -2.81 7.57 0.13
C THR A 37 -1.35 7.16 0.08
N PHE A 38 -1.03 6.02 -0.50
CA PHE A 38 0.33 5.51 -0.59
C PHE A 38 0.87 5.61 -2.01
N ILE A 39 2.19 5.53 -2.13
CA ILE A 39 2.88 5.46 -3.41
C ILE A 39 3.54 4.11 -3.53
N ILE A 40 3.14 3.34 -4.53
CA ILE A 40 3.75 2.06 -4.87
C ILE A 40 4.91 2.31 -5.84
N PRO A 41 6.13 1.91 -5.49
CA PRO A 41 7.26 1.97 -6.39
C PRO A 41 7.17 0.83 -7.42
N ALA A 42 7.18 1.18 -8.70
CA ALA A 42 7.15 0.20 -9.77
C ALA A 42 8.14 0.53 -10.88
N GLU A 43 8.68 -0.49 -11.51
CA GLU A 43 9.51 -0.36 -12.70
C GLU A 43 8.60 -0.37 -13.93
N LEU A 44 8.59 0.74 -14.65
CA LEU A 44 7.88 0.83 -15.92
C LEU A 44 8.71 0.18 -17.03
N ASN A 45 8.32 -1.04 -17.42
CA ASN A 45 8.94 -1.75 -18.54
C ASN A 45 8.34 -1.38 -19.90
N SER A 46 7.16 -0.74 -19.90
CA SER A 46 6.46 -0.24 -21.09
C SER A 46 6.92 1.15 -21.53
N ASP A 47 6.61 1.53 -22.78
CA ASP A 47 6.78 2.90 -23.25
C ASP A 47 5.86 3.86 -22.47
N ILE A 48 6.40 5.02 -22.04
CA ILE A 48 5.64 6.11 -21.37
C ILE A 48 4.40 6.55 -22.17
N GLU A 49 4.41 6.36 -23.49
CA GLU A 49 3.25 6.64 -24.36
C GLU A 49 2.02 5.79 -24.00
N ALA A 50 2.18 4.61 -23.39
CA ALA A 50 1.08 3.77 -22.90
C ALA A 50 0.36 4.38 -21.68
N LEU A 51 1.05 5.26 -20.95
CA LEU A 51 0.50 5.99 -19.80
C LEU A 51 -0.22 7.28 -20.23
N GLU A 52 -0.05 7.74 -21.47
CA GLU A 52 -0.62 9.01 -21.92
C GLU A 52 -2.16 9.00 -21.90
N GLY A 53 -2.72 9.72 -20.93
CA GLY A 53 -4.16 9.92 -20.79
C GLY A 53 -4.86 8.98 -19.80
N LYS A 54 -4.11 8.11 -19.12
CA LYS A 54 -4.58 7.29 -17.99
C LYS A 54 -4.20 7.95 -16.66
N THR A 55 -4.97 7.71 -15.59
CA THR A 55 -4.59 8.10 -14.23
C THR A 55 -3.71 7.02 -13.60
N ASP A 56 -2.99 7.35 -12.52
CA ASP A 56 -2.14 6.38 -11.81
C ASP A 56 -2.93 5.16 -11.31
N GLU A 57 -4.18 5.37 -10.86
CA GLU A 57 -5.13 4.30 -10.52
C GLU A 57 -5.47 3.42 -11.75
N GLU A 58 -5.75 4.03 -12.91
CA GLU A 58 -6.00 3.25 -14.13
C GLU A 58 -4.75 2.52 -14.59
N ILE A 59 -3.56 3.08 -14.40
CA ILE A 59 -2.31 2.42 -14.76
C ILE A 59 -2.06 1.19 -13.88
N ALA A 60 -2.32 1.29 -12.57
CA ALA A 60 -2.14 0.20 -11.62
C ALA A 60 -3.08 -0.99 -11.88
N LEU A 61 -4.29 -0.71 -12.39
CA LEU A 61 -5.32 -1.72 -12.66
C LEU A 61 -5.33 -2.24 -14.11
N ASP A 62 -4.50 -1.67 -14.99
CA ASP A 62 -4.52 -1.98 -16.42
C ASP A 62 -3.49 -3.05 -16.79
N GLU A 63 -4.00 -4.26 -17.03
CA GLU A 63 -3.22 -5.43 -17.42
C GLU A 63 -2.46 -5.25 -18.76
N GLU A 64 -2.75 -4.22 -19.57
CA GLU A 64 -2.00 -3.97 -20.82
C GLU A 64 -0.68 -3.22 -20.59
N ILE A 65 -0.44 -2.70 -19.38
CA ILE A 65 0.79 -1.99 -19.04
C ILE A 65 1.74 -2.98 -18.36
N ASP A 66 2.87 -3.27 -19.02
CA ASP A 66 3.98 -4.01 -18.42
C ASP A 66 4.64 -3.09 -17.37
N LEU A 67 4.12 -3.17 -16.14
CA LEU A 67 4.59 -2.48 -14.95
C LEU A 67 4.94 -3.54 -13.90
N GLU A 68 6.19 -3.58 -13.49
CA GLU A 68 6.69 -4.55 -12.52
C GLU A 68 6.76 -3.87 -11.14
N ILE A 69 5.84 -4.22 -10.25
CA ILE A 69 5.87 -3.70 -8.88
C ILE A 69 7.12 -4.23 -8.18
N MET A 70 7.86 -3.34 -7.53
CA MET A 70 9.02 -3.76 -6.76
C MET A 70 8.58 -4.59 -5.55
N ARG A 71 9.36 -5.63 -5.25
CA ARG A 71 9.17 -6.48 -4.07
C ARG A 71 10.45 -6.48 -3.25
N LEU A 72 10.31 -6.43 -1.93
CA LEU A 72 11.43 -6.52 -1.00
C LEU A 72 11.42 -7.88 -0.32
N GLU A 73 12.60 -8.43 -0.03
CA GLU A 73 12.73 -9.64 0.78
C GLU A 73 13.35 -9.22 2.11
N ASP A 74 12.68 -9.54 3.22
CA ASP A 74 13.21 -9.28 4.56
C ASP A 74 14.31 -10.29 4.95
N GLU A 75 15.07 -10.02 6.02
CA GLU A 75 16.09 -10.94 6.56
C GLU A 75 15.55 -12.35 6.88
N GLU A 76 14.25 -12.49 7.13
CA GLU A 76 13.58 -13.77 7.36
C GLU A 76 13.23 -14.54 6.06
N GLY A 77 13.36 -13.91 4.90
CA GLY A 77 13.01 -14.48 3.59
C GLY A 77 11.54 -14.28 3.19
N ASN A 78 10.82 -13.39 3.89
CA ASN A 78 9.44 -13.03 3.59
C ASN A 78 9.42 -11.97 2.48
N VAL A 79 8.50 -12.08 1.53
CA VAL A 79 8.34 -11.12 0.44
C VAL A 79 7.39 -10.01 0.88
N LEU A 80 7.91 -8.80 1.03
CA LEU A 80 7.16 -7.62 1.45
C LEU A 80 6.90 -6.68 0.28
N PHE A 81 5.70 -6.14 0.25
CA PHE A 81 5.24 -5.15 -0.70
C PHE A 81 5.64 -3.75 -0.22
N PRO A 82 6.62 -3.08 -0.86
CA PRO A 82 7.04 -1.75 -0.47
C PRO A 82 5.98 -0.70 -0.82
N ILE A 83 5.61 0.13 0.16
CA ILE A 83 4.78 1.32 -0.07
C ILE A 83 5.41 2.54 0.59
N TYR A 84 5.22 3.70 -0.02
CA TYR A 84 5.74 4.97 0.47
C TYR A 84 4.63 5.90 0.88
N THR A 85 4.83 6.62 1.98
CA THR A 85 3.87 7.62 2.45
C THR A 85 4.04 8.97 1.76
N ASP A 86 5.16 9.20 1.06
CA ASP A 86 5.49 10.48 0.45
C ASP A 86 6.44 10.33 -0.73
N ASP A 87 6.37 11.31 -1.63
CA ASP A 87 7.21 11.40 -2.84
C ASP A 87 8.70 11.51 -2.51
N ASP A 88 9.05 12.19 -1.41
CA ASP A 88 10.44 12.31 -0.93
C ASP A 88 11.08 10.95 -0.61
N GLU A 89 10.31 9.96 -0.15
CA GLU A 89 10.84 8.62 0.11
C GLU A 89 11.04 7.82 -1.18
N LEU A 90 10.16 8.01 -2.16
CA LEU A 90 10.32 7.44 -3.50
C LEU A 90 11.53 8.04 -4.22
N GLU A 91 11.74 9.36 -4.12
CA GLU A 91 12.87 10.05 -4.75
C GLU A 91 14.20 9.48 -4.23
N LYS A 92 14.31 9.18 -2.93
CA LYS A 92 15.50 8.51 -2.36
C LYS A 92 15.76 7.15 -2.97
N LEU A 93 14.70 6.37 -3.23
CA LEU A 93 14.83 5.07 -3.90
C LEU A 93 15.36 5.26 -5.33
N ALA A 94 14.79 6.22 -6.06
CA ALA A 94 15.19 6.55 -7.43
C ALA A 94 16.61 7.14 -7.51
N GLU A 95 17.11 7.76 -6.43
CA GLU A 95 18.50 8.21 -6.33
C GLU A 95 19.49 7.06 -6.08
N GLU A 96 19.06 5.99 -5.37
CA GLU A 96 19.89 4.81 -5.09
C GLU A 96 19.91 3.82 -6.25
N GLU A 97 18.81 3.69 -6.98
CA GLU A 97 18.65 2.77 -8.12
C GLU A 97 18.97 3.45 -9.47
N ASP A 98 19.46 2.69 -10.45
CA ASP A 98 19.91 3.22 -11.77
C ASP A 98 18.78 3.19 -12.85
N PHE A 99 17.52 2.94 -12.46
CA PHE A 99 16.37 2.81 -13.36
C PHE A 99 15.25 3.81 -13.05
N ASP A 100 14.37 4.06 -14.03
CA ASP A 100 13.23 4.97 -13.90
C ASP A 100 12.15 4.32 -13.01
N ILE A 101 12.07 4.78 -11.77
CA ILE A 101 11.04 4.36 -10.82
C ILE A 101 9.77 5.17 -11.06
N TYR A 102 8.67 4.48 -11.29
CA TYR A 102 7.35 5.06 -11.39
C TYR A 102 6.62 4.91 -10.05
N GLY A 103 6.12 6.02 -9.49
CA GLY A 103 5.34 6.03 -8.26
C GLY A 103 3.85 6.01 -8.56
N LEU A 104 3.20 4.86 -8.36
CA LEU A 104 1.74 4.75 -8.49
C LEU A 104 1.08 5.23 -7.21
N VAL A 105 0.29 6.29 -7.31
CA VAL A 105 -0.51 6.80 -6.20
C VAL A 105 -1.75 5.92 -6.05
N ILE A 106 -1.91 5.28 -4.89
CA ILE A 106 -3.01 4.37 -4.57
C ILE A 106 -3.62 4.73 -3.22
N SER A 107 -4.94 4.63 -3.10
CA SER A 107 -5.61 4.78 -1.80
C SER A 107 -5.35 3.53 -0.94
N ALA A 108 -5.45 3.65 0.38
CA ALA A 108 -5.36 2.49 1.26
C ALA A 108 -6.46 1.44 0.98
N GLU A 109 -7.65 1.88 0.54
CA GLU A 109 -8.75 1.01 0.08
C GLU A 109 -8.36 0.20 -1.16
N ASP A 110 -7.86 0.85 -2.20
CA ASP A 110 -7.42 0.18 -3.43
C ASP A 110 -6.21 -0.71 -3.19
N LEU A 111 -5.29 -0.28 -2.31
CA LEU A 111 -4.16 -1.10 -1.89
C LEU A 111 -4.65 -2.40 -1.26
N ALA A 112 -5.61 -2.34 -0.32
CA ALA A 112 -6.18 -3.53 0.28
C ALA A 112 -6.87 -4.44 -0.75
N MET A 113 -7.57 -3.86 -1.74
CA MET A 113 -8.16 -4.63 -2.84
C MET A 113 -7.10 -5.33 -3.70
N LEU A 114 -6.03 -4.62 -4.05
CA LEU A 114 -4.91 -5.17 -4.82
C LEU A 114 -4.21 -6.30 -4.05
N LEU A 115 -3.99 -6.10 -2.76
CA LEU A 115 -3.41 -7.09 -1.86
C LEU A 115 -4.33 -8.29 -1.60
N SER A 116 -5.64 -8.14 -1.77
CA SER A 116 -6.60 -9.23 -1.71
C SER A 116 -6.68 -10.03 -3.01
N ASP A 117 -6.28 -9.46 -4.15
CA ASP A 117 -6.33 -10.11 -5.46
C ASP A 117 -5.03 -10.85 -5.82
N VAL A 118 -3.89 -10.44 -5.23
CA VAL A 118 -2.61 -11.16 -5.36
C VAL A 118 -2.71 -12.56 -4.77
N GLU A 119 -2.12 -13.55 -5.47
CA GLU A 119 -2.10 -14.93 -4.99
C GLU A 119 -1.32 -15.00 -3.66
N ASP A 120 -1.81 -15.76 -2.67
CA ASP A 120 -1.22 -15.96 -1.31
C ASP A 120 0.30 -16.29 -1.27
N ASP A 121 0.91 -16.63 -2.41
CA ASP A 121 2.32 -17.03 -2.51
C ASP A 121 3.23 -15.91 -3.09
N GLU A 122 2.68 -14.75 -3.47
CA GLU A 122 3.45 -13.65 -4.06
C GLU A 122 3.99 -12.63 -3.05
N PHE A 123 3.23 -12.36 -1.98
CA PHE A 123 3.60 -11.42 -0.93
C PHE A 123 3.19 -11.99 0.44
N ASP A 124 4.04 -11.86 1.44
CA ASP A 124 3.78 -12.21 2.84
C ASP A 124 3.25 -11.00 3.65
N GLY A 125 3.53 -9.79 3.18
CA GLY A 125 3.18 -8.56 3.89
C GLY A 125 3.44 -7.29 3.09
N VAL A 126 3.24 -6.16 3.74
CA VAL A 126 3.49 -4.81 3.23
C VAL A 126 4.48 -4.11 4.15
N VAL A 127 5.39 -3.35 3.57
CA VAL A 127 6.35 -2.52 4.31
C VAL A 127 6.18 -1.05 3.92
N ILE A 128 5.83 -0.23 4.91
CA ILE A 128 5.69 1.21 4.79
C ILE A 128 7.05 1.86 5.01
N ASN A 129 7.49 2.66 4.04
CA ASN A 129 8.75 3.40 4.04
C ASN A 129 9.96 2.52 4.42
N PRO A 130 10.29 1.48 3.64
CA PRO A 130 11.36 0.53 3.95
C PRO A 130 12.75 1.17 4.17
N PHE A 131 12.99 2.34 3.56
CA PHE A 131 14.25 3.08 3.69
C PHE A 131 14.24 4.15 4.78
N HIS A 132 13.14 4.30 5.52
CA HIS A 132 13.00 5.27 6.60
C HIS A 132 13.28 4.63 7.97
N GLU A 133 13.78 5.43 8.93
CA GLU A 133 14.07 4.97 10.30
C GLU A 133 12.81 4.49 11.06
N ASN A 134 11.63 4.85 10.55
CA ASN A 134 10.32 4.48 11.09
C ASN A 134 9.59 3.54 10.13
N ALA A 135 10.31 2.64 9.46
CA ALA A 135 9.68 1.61 8.63
C ALA A 135 8.68 0.81 9.48
N VAL A 136 7.51 0.52 8.90
CA VAL A 136 6.47 -0.28 9.55
C VAL A 136 6.12 -1.44 8.64
N GLU A 137 6.25 -2.65 9.17
CA GLU A 137 5.89 -3.88 8.47
C GLU A 137 4.52 -4.34 8.97
N LEU A 138 3.61 -4.59 8.04
CA LEU A 138 2.27 -5.08 8.31
C LEU A 138 2.08 -6.38 7.54
N PRO A 139 1.69 -7.49 8.20
CA PRO A 139 1.38 -8.72 7.48
C PRO A 139 0.08 -8.54 6.68
N LEU A 140 -0.07 -9.25 5.56
CA LEU A 140 -1.27 -9.12 4.71
C LEU A 140 -2.56 -9.40 5.47
N GLU A 141 -2.53 -10.40 6.35
CA GLU A 141 -3.67 -10.76 7.21
C GLU A 141 -4.20 -9.55 7.99
N ALA A 142 -3.33 -8.70 8.52
CA ALA A 142 -3.74 -7.53 9.28
C ALA A 142 -4.42 -6.48 8.39
N ILE A 143 -3.93 -6.29 7.16
CA ILE A 143 -4.50 -5.30 6.22
C ILE A 143 -5.87 -5.77 5.72
N CYS A 144 -6.01 -7.05 5.39
CA CYS A 144 -7.29 -7.64 5.01
C CYS A 144 -8.30 -7.60 6.17
N GLU A 145 -7.87 -7.86 7.41
CA GLU A 145 -8.72 -7.73 8.61
C GLU A 145 -9.20 -6.28 8.84
N LEU A 146 -8.38 -5.27 8.52
CA LEU A 146 -8.74 -3.86 8.68
C LEU A 146 -9.82 -3.41 7.68
N TYR A 147 -9.72 -3.89 6.44
CA TYR A 147 -10.65 -3.50 5.38
C TYR A 147 -11.90 -4.36 5.28
N ASP A 148 -11.98 -5.42 6.10
CA ASP A 148 -13.12 -6.32 6.13
C ASP A 148 -13.51 -6.69 4.69
N PHE A 149 -12.53 -7.16 3.90
CA PHE A 149 -12.88 -8.13 2.87
C PHE A 149 -13.30 -9.39 3.63
N GLU A 150 -14.47 -9.33 4.28
CA GLU A 150 -15.29 -10.51 4.46
C GLU A 150 -15.43 -11.07 3.03
N GLU A 151 -14.55 -12.02 2.68
CA GLU A 151 -15.08 -13.23 2.09
C GLU A 151 -16.23 -13.63 3.02
N CYS A 152 -17.42 -13.19 2.64
CA CYS A 152 -18.67 -13.63 3.18
C CYS A 152 -18.79 -15.12 2.80
N ASP A 153 -17.95 -15.96 3.40
CA ASP A 153 -18.03 -17.43 3.36
C ASP A 153 -18.97 -17.93 4.47
N ASP A 154 -19.80 -17.04 5.01
CA ASP A 154 -21.00 -17.41 5.76
C ASP A 154 -22.20 -17.45 4.79
N PRO A 155 -22.57 -18.62 4.23
CA PRO A 155 -23.79 -18.78 3.42
C PRO A 155 -25.10 -18.57 4.23
N ASP A 156 -25.00 -18.19 5.50
CA ASP A 156 -26.11 -18.05 6.46
C ASP A 156 -26.08 -16.71 7.25
N CYS A 157 -25.49 -15.64 6.71
CA CYS A 157 -25.56 -14.32 7.35
C CYS A 157 -26.92 -13.62 7.09
N ASP A 158 -27.92 -13.96 7.91
CA ASP A 158 -29.23 -13.32 7.98
C ASP A 158 -29.15 -12.15 9.01
N ASP A 159 -28.43 -11.07 8.68
CA ASP A 159 -28.50 -9.82 9.47
C ASP A 159 -29.58 -8.88 8.89
N PRO A 160 -30.64 -8.54 9.66
CA PRO A 160 -31.79 -7.81 9.16
C PRO A 160 -31.58 -6.29 9.06
N THR A 161 -30.34 -5.77 9.18
CA THR A 161 -30.11 -4.31 9.19
C THR A 161 -29.61 -3.70 7.88
N HIS A 162 -29.31 -4.51 6.85
CA HIS A 162 -28.97 -3.97 5.53
C HIS A 162 -30.25 -3.72 4.69
N ASN A 163 -30.65 -2.45 4.62
CA ASN A 163 -31.85 -2.03 3.89
C ASN A 163 -31.56 -1.85 2.39
N HIS A 164 -32.09 -2.80 1.62
CA HIS A 164 -32.19 -2.89 0.15
C HIS A 164 -32.72 -1.61 -0.54
#